data_AF-A0A966KC47-F1
#
_entry.id   AF-A0A966KC47-F1
#
_cell.length_a   1.000
_cell.length_b   1.000
_cell.length_c   1.000
_cell.angle_alpha   90.00
_cell.angle_beta   90.00
_cell.angle_gamma   90.00
#
_symmetry.space_group_name_H-M   'P 1'
#
loop_
_entity.id
_entity.type
_entity.pdbx_description
1 polymer ?
#
loop_
_entity_poly.entity_id
_entity_poly.type
_entity_poly.pdbx_seq_one_letter_code
_entity_poly.pdbx_strand_id
1 'polypeptide(L)' 'MNHDPVNHPKHYTAHPSGIECIEITRHMGFNLGNAIKYIWRADLKEDAVQDLEKAIWYLMDEIEKRKNGNY' A
#
# COMPACT_ATOMS: atom_id res chain seq x y z
N MET A 1 -26.00 5.87 3.74
CA MET A 1 -24.86 5.04 3.31
C MET A 1 -23.95 4.87 4.52
N ASN A 2 -23.94 3.67 5.10
CA ASN A 2 -23.23 3.41 6.34
C ASN A 2 -21.72 3.43 6.10
N HIS A 3 -21.02 4.17 6.96
CA HIS A 3 -19.57 4.13 7.05
C HIS A 3 -19.18 2.73 7.54
N ASP A 4 -18.67 1.89 6.65
CA ASP A 4 -18.09 0.60 7.00
C ASP A 4 -16.56 0.71 6.95
N PRO A 5 -15.92 1.05 8.08
CA PRO A 5 -14.48 1.22 8.14
C PRO A 5 -13.71 -0.10 8.00
N VAL A 6 -14.40 -1.25 7.97
CA VAL A 6 -13.78 -2.58 7.90
C VAL A 6 -13.81 -3.11 6.48
N ASN A 7 -14.98 -3.09 5.83
CA ASN A 7 -15.15 -3.66 4.50
C ASN A 7 -14.89 -2.66 3.37
N HIS A 8 -15.14 -1.36 3.60
CA HIS A 8 -14.95 -0.31 2.59
C HIS A 8 -14.43 1.00 3.18
N PRO A 9 -13.17 1.05 3.67
CA PRO A 9 -12.60 2.28 4.18
C PRO A 9 -12.51 3.31 3.05
N LYS A 10 -13.07 4.51 3.25
CA LYS A 10 -13.11 5.58 2.22
C LYS A 10 -11.78 5.89 1.55
N HIS A 11 -10.66 5.70 2.26
CA HIS A 11 -9.32 5.96 1.76
C HIS A 11 -8.74 4.84 0.88
N TYR A 12 -9.49 3.75 0.64
CA TYR A 12 -9.13 2.71 -0.34
C TYR A 12 -10.12 2.63 -1.52
N THR A 13 -11.29 3.26 -1.42
CA THR A 13 -12.33 3.27 -2.46
C THR A 13 -12.40 4.58 -3.27
N ALA A 14 -11.63 5.61 -2.87
CA ALA A 14 -11.64 6.92 -3.52
C ALA A 14 -10.67 7.07 -4.70
N HIS A 15 -9.92 6.03 -5.05
CA HIS A 15 -8.96 6.12 -6.16
C HIS A 15 -9.69 6.21 -7.50
N PRO A 16 -9.29 7.11 -8.44
CA PRO A 16 -9.98 7.30 -9.72
C PRO A 16 -10.13 6.06 -10.60
N SER A 17 -9.33 5.01 -10.37
CA SER A 17 -9.42 3.75 -11.12
C SER A 17 -10.66 2.91 -10.78
N GLY A 18 -11.34 3.18 -9.66
CA GLY A 18 -12.46 2.35 -9.18
C GLY A 18 -12.04 0.96 -8.67
N ILE A 19 -10.74 0.71 -8.52
CA ILE A 19 -10.16 -0.52 -7.98
C ILE A 19 -9.74 -0.26 -6.53
N GLU A 20 -10.03 -1.20 -5.62
CA GLU A 20 -9.53 -1.12 -4.27
C GLU A 20 -8.07 -1.57 -4.19
N CYS A 21 -7.26 -0.88 -3.38
CA CYS A 21 -5.85 -1.21 -3.19
C CYS A 21 -5.61 -2.69 -2.81
N ILE A 22 -6.54 -3.30 -2.07
CA ILE A 22 -6.47 -4.70 -1.66
C ILE A 22 -6.63 -5.68 -2.83
N GLU A 23 -7.30 -5.31 -3.91
CA GLU A 23 -7.46 -6.16 -5.11
C GLU A 23 -6.13 -6.39 -5.82
N ILE A 24 -5.20 -5.44 -5.71
CA ILE A 24 -3.85 -5.56 -6.28
C ILE A 24 -2.88 -6.18 -5.27
N THR A 25 -2.83 -5.60 -4.06
CA THR A 25 -1.80 -5.94 -3.07
C THR A 25 -1.92 -7.35 -2.49
N ARG A 26 -3.10 -7.99 -2.56
CA ARG A 26 -3.28 -9.39 -2.15
C ARG A 26 -2.50 -10.41 -2.99
N HIS A 27 -2.10 -10.03 -4.20
CA HIS A 27 -1.35 -10.88 -5.12
C HIS A 27 0.18 -10.65 -5.01
N MET A 28 0.61 -9.89 -4.00
CA MET A 28 2.00 -9.50 -3.82
C MET A 28 2.57 -10.09 -2.52
N GLY A 29 3.90 -10.22 -2.47
CA GLY A 29 4.59 -10.49 -1.22
C GLY A 29 4.40 -9.35 -0.22
N PHE A 30 4.59 -9.65 1.07
CA PHE A 30 4.32 -8.73 2.18
C PHE A 30 4.94 -7.33 1.98
N ASN A 31 6.22 -7.26 1.61
CA ASN A 31 6.91 -5.98 1.44
C ASN A 31 6.38 -5.18 0.25
N LEU A 32 6.22 -5.83 -0.91
CA LEU A 32 5.69 -5.19 -2.11
C LEU A 32 4.25 -4.70 -1.92
N GLY A 33 3.39 -5.52 -1.31
CA GLY A 33 2.01 -5.15 -1.03
C GLY A 33 1.93 -3.95 -0.10
N ASN A 34 2.77 -3.90 0.94
CA ASN A 34 2.84 -2.73 1.83
C ASN A 34 3.38 -1.50 1.11
N ALA A 35 4.44 -1.61 0.32
CA ALA A 35 4.98 -0.49 -0.44
C ALA A 35 3.92 0.15 -1.35
N ILE A 36 3.18 -0.66 -2.12
CA ILE A 36 2.07 -0.16 -2.93
C ILE A 36 0.96 0.45 -2.07
N LYS A 37 0.58 -0.18 -0.95
CA LYS A 37 -0.44 0.36 -0.05
C LYS A 37 -0.10 1.77 0.44
N TYR A 38 1.17 2.03 0.75
CA TYR A 38 1.61 3.35 1.17
C TYR A 38 1.64 4.37 0.01
N ILE A 39 2.13 3.97 -1.16
CA ILE A 39 2.07 4.82 -2.38
C ILE A 39 0.61 5.18 -2.71
N TRP A 40 -0.29 4.19 -2.67
CA TRP A 40 -1.71 4.36 -2.95
C TRP A 40 -2.39 5.35 -2.00
N ARG A 41 -1.92 5.42 -0.75
CA ARG A 41 -2.54 6.24 0.30
C ARG A 41 -1.94 7.65 0.41
N ALA A 42 -0.74 7.89 -0.13
CA ALA A 42 0.00 9.13 0.08
C ALA A 42 -0.86 10.38 -0.18
N ASP A 43 -1.64 10.41 -1.26
CA ASP A 43 -2.50 11.56 -1.61
C ASP A 43 -3.94 11.45 -1.06
N LEU A 44 -4.25 10.41 -0.31
CA LEU A 44 -5.56 10.14 0.30
C LEU A 44 -5.58 10.36 1.82
N LYS A 45 -4.43 10.72 2.41
CA LYS A 45 -4.24 11.00 3.85
C LYS A 45 -3.49 12.31 4.07
N GLU A 46 -3.37 12.69 5.34
CA GLU A 46 -2.84 14.00 5.78
C GLU A 46 -1.31 14.16 5.57
N ASP A 47 -0.53 13.08 5.47
CA ASP A 47 0.93 13.14 5.36
C ASP A 47 1.46 12.23 4.24
N ALA A 48 1.42 12.76 3.01
CA ALA A 48 1.88 12.09 1.82
C ALA A 48 3.37 11.71 1.88
N VAL A 49 4.20 12.61 2.44
CA VAL A 49 5.65 12.41 2.50
C VAL A 49 5.98 11.23 3.40
N GLN A 50 5.37 11.17 4.59
CA GLN A 50 5.58 10.06 5.51
C GLN A 50 5.13 8.71 4.91
N ASP A 51 4.05 8.69 4.14
CA ASP A 51 3.61 7.46 3.46
C ASP A 51 4.63 7.05 2.38
N LEU A 52 5.18 7.98 1.60
CA LEU A 52 6.25 7.68 0.64
C LEU A 52 7.52 7.17 1.32
N GLU A 53 7.92 7.74 2.46
CA GLU A 53 9.06 7.26 3.25
C GLU A 53 8.85 5.82 3.74
N LYS A 54 7.64 5.48 4.20
CA LYS A 54 7.29 4.10 4.56
C LYS A 54 7.34 3.16 3.35
N ALA A 55 6.89 3.61 2.17
CA ALA A 55 7.00 2.81 0.96
C ALA A 55 8.46 2.48 0.63
N ILE A 56 9.37 3.47 0.75
CA ILE A 56 10.81 3.27 0.56
C ILE A 56 11.35 2.23 1.56
N TRP A 57 10.96 2.31 2.83
CA TRP A 57 11.40 1.36 3.86
C TRP A 57 11.09 -0.10 3.47
N TYR A 58 9.86 -0.38 3.04
CA TYR A 58 9.47 -1.73 2.61
C TYR A 58 10.19 -2.17 1.32
N LEU A 59 10.44 -1.25 0.38
CA LEU A 59 11.19 -1.58 -0.83
C LEU A 59 12.66 -1.90 -0.53
N MET A 60 13.28 -1.19 0.42
CA MET A 60 14.65 -1.47 0.83
C MET A 60 14.77 -2.87 1.46
N ASP A 61 13.84 -3.24 2.34
CA ASP A 61 13.80 -4.58 2.95
C ASP A 61 13.60 -5.68 1.88
N GLU A 62 12.69 -5.47 0.92
CA GLU A 62 12.50 -6.40 -0.20
C GLU A 62 13.76 -6.55 -1.07
N ILE A 63 14.48 -5.45 -1.33
CA ILE A 63 15.74 -5.48 -2.09
C ILE A 63 16.79 -6.29 -1.32
N GLU A 64 16.93 -6.08 -0.02
CA GLU A 64 17.86 -6.82 0.83
C GLU A 64 17.54 -8.32 0.83
N LYS A 65 16.26 -8.66 1.06
CA LYS A 65 15.77 -10.04 1.04
C LYS A 65 16.10 -10.75 -0.27
N ARG A 66 15.92 -10.08 -1.41
CA ARG A 66 16.25 -10.62 -2.74
C ARG A 66 17.74 -10.74 -2.99
N LYS A 67 18.56 -9.77 -2.55
CA LYS A 67 20.02 -9.86 -2.62
C LYS A 67 20.55 -11.06 -1.84
N ASN A 68 19.89 -11.40 -0.74
CA ASN A 68 20.24 -12.53 0.11
C ASN A 68 19.68 -13.88 -0.40
N GLY A 69 18.98 -13.91 -1.55
CA GLY A 69 18.46 -15.13 -2.16
C GLY A 69 17.22 -15.73 -1.48
N ASN A 70 16.55 -14.98 -0.60
CA ASN A 70 15.44 -15.46 0.22
C ASN A 70 14.05 -15.24 -0.42
N TYR A 71 13.91 -15.33 -1.74
CA TYR A 71 12.65 -15.04 -2.45
C TYR A 71 11.70 -16.24 -2.52
#